data_AF-A0A353P4G3-F1
#
_entry.id   AF-A0A353P4G3-F1
#
_cell.length_a   1.000
_cell.length_b   1.000
_cell.length_c   1.000
_cell.angle_alpha   90.00
_cell.angle_beta   90.00
_cell.angle_gamma   90.00
#
_symmetry.space_group_name_H-M   'P 1'
#
loop_
_entity.id
_entity.type
_entity.pdbx_description
1 polymer ?
#
loop_
_entity_poly.entity_id
_entity_poly.type
_entity_poly.pdbx_seq_one_letter_code
_entity_poly.pdbx_strand_id
1 'polypeptide(L)' 'MKKFTKITTGFVVQAFEKNKAGEFVCTGQAFIAGSQEDYEDENGNSISPPEHKYQQFKMIL' A
#
# COMPACT_ATOMS: atom_id res chain seq x y z
N MET A 1 3.61 18.05 -17.23
CA MET A 1 3.20 17.68 -15.87
C MET A 1 4.36 17.92 -14.91
N LYS A 2 4.14 18.60 -13.76
CA LYS A 2 5.21 18.92 -12.79
C LYS A 2 5.27 17.95 -11.59
N LYS A 3 4.14 17.30 -11.27
CA LYS A 3 3.98 16.34 -10.16
C LYS A 3 2.92 15.31 -10.57
N PHE A 4 3.04 14.10 -10.03
CA PHE A 4 1.98 13.08 -10.09
C PHE A 4 1.91 12.33 -8.76
N THR A 5 0.79 11.64 -8.53
CA THR A 5 0.59 10.72 -7.42
C THR A 5 0.48 9.30 -7.98
N LYS A 6 1.22 8.36 -7.39
CA LYS A 6 1.06 6.93 -7.64
C LYS A 6 0.23 6.34 -6.50
N ILE A 7 -0.88 5.71 -6.86
CA ILE A 7 -1.80 5.03 -5.96
C ILE A 7 -1.56 3.54 -6.12
N THR A 8 -1.54 2.80 -5.02
CA THR A 8 -1.34 1.35 -5.07
C THR A 8 -2.35 0.68 -4.17
N THR A 9 -3.14 -0.18 -4.79
CA THR A 9 -4.11 -1.01 -4.09
C THR A 9 -3.44 -2.28 -3.63
N GLY A 10 -3.72 -2.71 -2.40
CA GLY A 10 -3.11 -3.89 -1.81
C GLY A 10 -3.95 -4.42 -0.67
N PHE A 11 -3.42 -5.44 0.00
CA PHE A 11 -4.06 -6.08 1.13
C PHE A 11 -3.38 -5.68 2.42
N VAL A 12 -4.17 -5.40 3.45
CA VAL A 12 -3.68 -5.42 4.83
C VAL A 12 -3.82 -6.85 5.32
N VAL A 13 -2.72 -7.46 5.70
CA VAL A 13 -2.68 -8.79 6.31
C VAL A 13 -2.35 -8.62 7.77
N GLN A 14 -3.18 -9.20 8.63
CA GLN A 14 -2.99 -9.22 10.07
C GLN A 14 -2.92 -10.67 10.55
N ALA A 15 -1.90 -10.97 11.36
CA ALA A 15 -1.76 -12.24 12.04
C ALA A 15 -2.29 -12.10 13.46
N PHE A 16 -3.09 -13.07 13.90
CA PHE A 16 -3.65 -13.12 15.24
C PHE A 16 -3.29 -14.43 15.92
N GLU A 17 -2.92 -14.36 17.19
CA GLU A 17 -2.66 -15.52 18.05
C GLU A 17 -3.47 -15.41 19.34
N LYS A 18 -3.77 -16.55 19.98
CA LYS A 18 -4.41 -16.54 21.29
C LYS A 18 -3.42 -16.17 22.38
N ASN A 19 -3.78 -15.19 23.20
CA ASN A 19 -3.06 -14.86 24.42
C ASN A 19 -3.33 -15.92 25.52
N LYS A 20 -2.70 -15.76 26.70
CA LYS A 20 -2.92 -16.65 27.86
C LYS A 20 -4.35 -16.64 28.39
N ALA A 21 -5.13 -15.60 28.12
CA ALA A 21 -6.55 -15.50 28.47
C ALA A 21 -7.47 -16.15 27.42
N GLY A 22 -6.91 -16.68 26.32
CA GLY A 22 -7.66 -17.35 25.26
C GLY A 22 -8.24 -16.41 24.19
N GLU A 23 -7.89 -15.12 24.23
CA GLU A 23 -8.38 -14.09 23.31
C GLU A 23 -7.41 -13.92 22.13
N PHE A 24 -7.93 -13.69 20.93
CA PHE A 24 -7.09 -13.38 19.77
C PHE A 24 -6.54 -11.95 19.86
N VAL A 25 -5.23 -11.82 19.80
CA VAL A 25 -4.51 -10.54 19.75
C VAL A 25 -3.71 -10.45 18.46
N CYS A 26 -3.66 -9.26 17.85
CA CYS A 26 -2.87 -9.03 16.66
C CYS A 26 -1.38 -9.07 17.01
N THR A 27 -0.62 -9.97 16.38
CA THR A 27 0.81 -10.17 16.61
C THR A 27 1.66 -9.67 15.45
N GLY A 28 1.05 -9.40 14.30
CA GLY A 28 1.74 -8.85 13.14
C GLY A 28 0.76 -8.21 12.17
N GLN A 29 1.22 -7.15 11.52
CA GLN A 29 0.49 -6.47 10.45
C GLN A 29 1.44 -6.13 9.31
N ALA A 30 1.04 -6.42 8.08
CA ALA A 30 1.75 -6.04 6.88
C ALA A 30 0.79 -5.47 5.85
N PHE A 31 1.26 -4.53 5.04
CA PHE A 31 0.59 -4.15 3.79
C PHE A 31 1.31 -4.85 2.63
N ILE A 32 0.57 -5.64 1.87
CA ILE A 32 1.04 -6.31 0.66
C ILE A 32 0.50 -5.52 -0.51
N ALA A 33 1.37 -4.71 -1.13
CA ALA A 33 1.03 -4.00 -2.35
C ALA A 33 0.65 -5.00 -3.47
N GLY A 34 -0.50 -4.76 -4.10
CA GLY A 34 -0.95 -5.51 -5.26
C GLY A 34 -0.31 -5.02 -6.55
N SER A 35 -0.69 -5.63 -7.67
CA SER A 35 -0.24 -5.24 -9.01
C SER A 35 -1.02 -4.05 -9.60
N GLN A 36 -2.08 -3.59 -8.93
CA GLN A 36 -2.87 -2.46 -9.40
C GLN A 36 -2.23 -1.16 -8.93
N GLU A 37 -1.81 -0.38 -9.92
CA GLU A 37 -1.22 0.94 -9.75
C GLU A 37 -2.00 1.95 -10.60
N ASP A 38 -2.54 2.96 -9.94
CA ASP A 38 -3.25 4.06 -10.59
C ASP A 38 -2.41 5.34 -10.45
N TYR A 39 -2.56 6.28 -11.39
CA TYR A 39 -1.76 7.49 -11.44
C TYR A 39 -2.66 8.70 -11.64
N GLU A 40 -2.39 9.77 -10.88
CA GLU A 40 -3.14 11.02 -10.95
C GLU A 40 -2.20 12.23 -11.15
N ASP A 41 -2.68 13.22 -11.90
CA ASP A 41 -2.02 14.52 -12.04
C ASP A 41 -2.25 15.43 -10.81
N GLU A 42 -1.71 16.66 -10.85
CA GLU A 42 -1.84 17.63 -9.76
C GLU A 42 -3.28 18.13 -9.50
N ASN A 43 -4.20 17.88 -10.43
CA ASN A 43 -5.61 18.22 -10.31
C ASN A 43 -6.48 17.00 -9.92
N GLY A 44 -5.87 15.83 -9.70
CA GLY A 44 -6.58 14.59 -9.39
C GLY A 44 -7.17 13.89 -10.62
N ASN A 45 -6.78 14.27 -11.84
CA ASN A 45 -7.22 13.56 -13.03
C ASN A 45 -6.38 12.30 -13.22
N SER A 46 -7.03 11.17 -13.56
CA SER A 46 -6.33 9.94 -13.92
C SER A 46 -5.47 10.12 -15.18
N ILE A 47 -4.25 9.59 -15.13
CA ILE A 47 -3.27 9.65 -16.22
C ILE A 47 -2.67 8.27 -16.49
N SER A 48 -2.07 8.11 -17.67
CA SER A 48 -1.21 6.95 -17.92
C SER A 48 0.07 7.03 -17.08
N PRO A 49 0.70 5.88 -16.73
CA PRO A 49 1.93 5.85 -15.94
C PRO A 49 3.02 6.74 -16.58
N PRO A 50 3.51 7.78 -15.89
CA PRO A 50 4.60 8.60 -16.41
C PRO A 50 5.93 7.85 -16.27
N GLU A 51 6.93 8.24 -17.07
CA GLU A 51 8.30 7.75 -16.89
C GLU A 51 8.86 8.21 -15.53
N HIS A 52 9.22 7.24 -14.69
CA HIS A 52 9.80 7.50 -13.37
C HIS A 52 10.69 6.32 -12.94
N LYS A 53 11.60 6.57 -12.00
CA LYS A 53 12.34 5.48 -11.36
C LYS A 53 11.37 4.62 -10.56
N TYR A 54 11.32 3.32 -10.84
CA TYR A 54 10.50 2.39 -10.08
C TYR A 54 10.91 2.42 -8.61
N GLN A 55 9.94 2.70 -7.74
CA GLN A 55 10.11 2.70 -6.30
C GLN A 55 9.32 1.51 -5.73
N GLN A 56 10.01 0.61 -5.04
CA GLN A 56 9.36 -0.48 -4.32
C GLN A 56 8.49 0.06 -3.18
N PHE A 57 7.40 -0.66 -2.89
CA PHE A 57 6.45 -0.38 -1.80
C PHE A 57 7.05 -0.71 -0.43
N LYS A 58 8.10 0.01 -0.04
CA LYS A 58 8.68 -0.13 1.30
C LYS A 58 7.90 0.75 2.27
N MET A 59 6.94 0.14 2.96
CA MET A 59 6.27 0.77 4.11
C MET A 59 7.23 0.66 5.30
N ILE A 60 7.78 1.80 5.76
CA ILE A 60 8.50 1.89 7.03
C ILE A 60 7.48 2.35 8.06
N LEU A 61 7.34 1.57 9.13
CA LEU A 61 6.49 1.88 10.28
C LEU A 61 7.05 3.08 11.06
#